data_AF-A0A1Y0ML86-F1
#
_entry.id   AF-A0A1Y0ML86-F1
#
_cell.length_a   1.000
_cell.length_b   1.000
_cell.length_c   1.000
_cell.angle_alpha   90.00
_cell.angle_beta   90.00
_cell.angle_gamma   90.00
#
_symmetry.space_group_name_H-M   'P 1'
#
loop_
_entity.id
_entity.type
_entity.pdbx_description
1 polymer ?
#
loop_
_entity_poly.entity_id
_entity_poly.type
_entity_poly.pdbx_seq_one_letter_code
_entity_poly.pdbx_strand_id
1 'polypeptide(L)'
;MKKYIFSTTTLILFISFSFSQSLKDLDNYTVDEFYKKVELDYGTLDEDGDDIDYIYVKTEVDSGDYKIELSDGDGDLYEVKGTNIYIKFRGYFGYAGYSTECIMKVDYYSATVYKLE
;
A
#
# COMPACT_ATOMS: atom_id res chain seq x y z
N MET A 1 -4.51 34.87 7.74
CA MET A 1 -3.31 34.03 8.03
C MET A 1 -3.81 32.66 8.47
N LYS A 2 -3.83 31.68 7.56
CA LYS A 2 -4.26 30.30 7.88
C LYS A 2 -3.10 29.58 8.58
N LYS A 3 -3.34 29.04 9.77
CA LYS A 3 -2.39 28.23 10.54
C LYS A 3 -2.50 26.79 10.06
N TYR A 4 -1.47 26.29 9.40
CA TYR A 4 -1.38 24.88 9.03
C TYR A 4 -0.84 24.11 10.24
N ILE A 5 -1.66 23.19 10.77
CA ILE A 5 -1.27 22.28 11.86
C ILE A 5 -0.52 21.11 11.20
N PHE A 6 0.79 21.04 11.44
CA PHE A 6 1.62 19.91 11.05
C PHE A 6 1.27 18.73 11.95
N SER A 7 0.54 17.73 11.43
CA SER A 7 0.30 16.47 12.14
C SER A 7 1.47 15.52 11.83
N THR A 8 2.40 15.39 12.78
CA THR A 8 3.47 14.38 12.71
C THR A 8 2.92 13.04 13.17
N THR A 9 2.60 12.16 12.22
CA THR A 9 2.23 10.77 12.53
C THR A 9 3.49 9.96 12.82
N THR A 10 3.59 9.46 14.05
CA THR A 10 4.72 8.70 14.59
C THR A 10 4.79 7.29 14.01
N LEU A 11 6.02 6.91 13.67
CA LEU A 11 6.56 5.63 13.21
C LEU A 11 6.00 4.39 13.95
N ILE A 12 5.49 3.41 13.21
CA ILE A 12 5.19 2.06 13.71
C ILE A 12 6.38 1.14 13.40
N LEU A 13 6.97 0.61 14.46
CA LEU A 13 8.09 -0.33 14.44
C LEU A 13 7.53 -1.75 14.17
N PHE A 14 7.90 -2.39 13.04
CA PHE A 14 7.60 -3.80 12.83
C PHE A 14 8.77 -4.69 13.25
N ILE A 15 8.47 -5.58 14.18
CA ILE A 15 9.38 -6.54 14.82
C ILE A 15 9.68 -7.66 13.81
N SER A 16 10.96 -7.95 13.61
CA SER A 16 11.43 -9.08 12.79
C SER A 16 11.09 -10.42 13.45
N PHE A 17 10.20 -11.20 12.84
CA PHE A 17 9.89 -12.59 13.20
C PHE A 17 10.44 -13.55 12.14
N SER A 18 11.13 -14.60 12.59
CA SER A 18 11.69 -15.65 11.73
C SER A 18 10.58 -16.54 11.17
N PHE A 19 10.24 -16.38 9.89
CA PHE A 19 9.33 -17.27 9.18
C PHE A 19 10.08 -18.52 8.70
N SER A 20 9.58 -19.71 9.06
CA SER A 20 10.22 -21.01 8.75
C SER A 20 9.74 -21.62 7.44
N GLN A 21 8.87 -20.95 6.66
CA GLN A 21 8.56 -21.35 5.29
C GLN A 21 9.54 -20.64 4.35
N SER A 22 10.10 -21.39 3.40
CA SER A 22 10.91 -20.81 2.34
C SER A 22 10.01 -19.94 1.46
N LEU A 23 10.26 -18.63 1.39
CA LEU A 23 9.52 -17.70 0.51
C LEU A 23 9.50 -18.15 -0.96
N LYS A 24 10.42 -19.02 -1.37
CA LYS A 24 10.50 -19.52 -2.76
C LYS A 24 9.31 -20.37 -3.17
N ASP A 25 8.60 -20.94 -2.21
CA ASP A 25 7.47 -21.84 -2.47
C ASP A 25 6.12 -21.10 -2.43
N LEU A 26 6.12 -19.80 -2.12
CA LEU A 26 4.93 -18.96 -2.09
C LEU A 26 4.68 -18.28 -3.43
N ASP A 27 3.40 -18.11 -3.75
CA ASP A 27 2.96 -17.23 -4.83
C ASP A 27 3.49 -15.81 -4.58
N ASN A 28 4.17 -15.25 -5.58
CA ASN A 28 4.83 -13.97 -5.47
C ASN A 28 4.53 -13.05 -6.64
N TYR A 29 4.48 -11.75 -6.35
CA TYR A 29 4.01 -10.72 -7.24
C TYR A 29 4.90 -9.49 -7.17
N THR A 30 5.38 -9.04 -8.32
CA THR A 30 6.20 -7.83 -8.41
C THR A 30 5.33 -6.58 -8.30
N VAL A 31 5.67 -5.71 -7.36
CA VAL A 31 5.09 -4.38 -7.24
C VAL A 31 5.63 -3.50 -8.38
N ASP A 32 4.73 -2.82 -9.07
CA ASP A 32 5.09 -1.81 -10.06
C ASP A 32 5.28 -0.46 -9.37
N GLU A 33 4.26 -0.01 -8.61
CA GLU A 33 4.25 1.30 -7.98
C GLU A 33 3.52 1.29 -6.63
N PHE A 34 3.96 2.18 -5.74
CA PHE A 34 3.26 2.50 -4.50
C PHE A 34 2.56 3.84 -4.62
N TYR A 35 1.37 3.92 -4.04
CA TYR A 35 0.57 5.13 -3.95
C TYR A 35 0.19 5.40 -2.50
N LYS A 36 0.09 6.67 -2.15
CA LYS A 36 -0.46 7.12 -0.88
C LYS A 36 -1.82 7.76 -1.13
N LYS A 37 -2.84 7.31 -0.40
CA LYS A 37 -4.14 7.96 -0.37
C LYS A 37 -4.08 9.25 0.43
N VAL A 38 -4.52 10.34 -0.19
CA VAL A 38 -4.58 11.68 0.41
C VAL A 38 -6.04 12.14 0.37
N GLU A 39 -6.64 12.24 1.55
CA GLU A 39 -7.98 12.81 1.73
C GLU A 39 -7.95 14.31 1.39
N LEU A 40 -9.02 14.78 0.76
CA LEU A 40 -9.18 16.16 0.32
C LEU A 40 -10.19 16.90 1.21
N ASP A 41 -10.14 18.23 1.13
CA ASP A 41 -11.14 19.06 1.79
C ASP A 41 -12.49 18.91 1.06
N TYR A 42 -13.59 18.95 1.81
CA TYR A 42 -14.95 18.87 1.27
C TYR A 42 -15.20 19.93 0.18
N GLY A 43 -15.80 19.50 -0.93
CA GLY A 43 -16.09 20.36 -2.10
C GLY A 43 -14.88 20.57 -3.01
N THR A 44 -13.86 19.72 -2.93
CA THR A 44 -12.78 19.67 -3.92
C THR A 44 -13.33 19.06 -5.20
N LEU A 45 -13.11 19.73 -6.33
CA LEU A 45 -13.59 19.30 -7.64
C LEU A 45 -12.43 18.74 -8.50
N ASP A 46 -12.73 17.78 -9.35
CA ASP A 46 -11.83 17.30 -10.41
C ASP A 46 -11.84 18.21 -11.66
N GLU A 47 -11.17 17.79 -12.74
CA GLU A 47 -11.10 18.54 -13.99
C GLU A 47 -12.43 18.70 -14.73
N ASP A 48 -13.39 17.80 -14.49
CA ASP A 48 -14.72 17.83 -15.08
C ASP A 48 -15.72 18.61 -14.22
N GLY A 49 -15.32 18.97 -12.99
CA GLY A 49 -16.09 19.74 -12.04
C GLY A 49 -16.94 18.88 -11.09
N ASP A 50 -16.63 17.59 -10.99
CA ASP A 50 -17.28 16.64 -10.07
C ASP A 50 -16.56 16.61 -8.72
N ASP A 51 -17.32 16.44 -7.63
CA ASP A 51 -16.78 16.36 -6.27
C ASP A 51 -15.93 15.09 -6.09
N ILE A 52 -14.72 15.25 -5.55
CA ILE A 52 -13.80 14.16 -5.20
C ILE A 52 -13.36 14.24 -3.73
N ASP A 53 -13.32 13.09 -3.07
CA ASP A 53 -12.98 12.99 -1.65
C ASP A 53 -11.49 12.73 -1.39
N TYR A 54 -10.78 12.14 -2.34
CA TYR A 54 -9.37 11.79 -2.21
C TYR A 54 -8.66 11.62 -3.55
N ILE A 55 -7.33 11.61 -3.50
CA ILE A 55 -6.46 11.26 -4.64
C ILE A 55 -5.40 10.25 -4.21
N TYR A 56 -4.82 9.58 -5.22
CA TYR A 56 -3.66 8.72 -5.07
C TYR A 56 -2.40 9.42 -5.58
N VAL A 57 -1.41 9.58 -4.71
CA VAL A 57 -0.13 10.20 -5.06
C VAL A 57 0.97 9.15 -5.01
N LYS A 58 1.73 9.00 -6.09
CA LYS A 58 2.86 8.08 -6.15
C LYS A 58 3.83 8.37 -5.00
N THR A 59 4.25 7.32 -4.29
CA THR A 59 5.12 7.43 -3.11
C THR A 59 6.21 6.37 -3.15
N GLU A 60 7.21 6.54 -2.28
CA GLU A 60 8.19 5.51 -1.97
C GLU A 60 7.84 4.87 -0.62
N VAL A 61 8.28 3.63 -0.44
CA VAL A 61 8.23 2.88 0.82
C VAL A 61 9.67 2.54 1.17
N ASP A 62 10.05 2.69 2.43
CA ASP A 62 11.40 2.39 2.88
C ASP A 62 11.76 0.93 2.60
N SER A 63 13.05 0.65 2.38
CA SER A 63 13.51 -0.72 2.19
C SER A 63 13.36 -1.53 3.49
N GLY A 64 12.84 -2.74 3.38
CA GLY A 64 12.58 -3.61 4.52
C GLY A 64 11.65 -4.78 4.19
N ASP A 65 11.48 -5.63 5.20
CA ASP A 65 10.56 -6.77 5.16
C ASP A 65 9.35 -6.45 6.05
N TYR A 66 8.15 -6.54 5.49
CA TYR A 66 6.90 -6.15 6.12
C TYR A 66 5.91 -7.32 6.13
N LYS A 67 5.26 -7.57 7.27
CA LYS A 67 4.02 -8.34 7.28
C LYS A 67 2.87 -7.37 7.00
N ILE A 68 2.12 -7.63 5.95
CA ILE A 68 1.00 -6.79 5.52
C ILE A 68 -0.26 -7.60 5.33
N GLU A 69 -1.40 -6.92 5.35
CA GLU A 69 -2.67 -7.45 4.88
C GLU A 69 -3.11 -6.64 3.67
N LEU A 70 -3.51 -7.33 2.60
CA LEU A 70 -4.04 -6.70 1.40
C LEU A 70 -5.56 -6.87 1.31
N SER A 71 -6.26 -5.80 0.93
CA SER A 71 -7.64 -5.86 0.44
C SER A 71 -7.75 -5.21 -0.93
N ASP A 72 -8.84 -5.50 -1.64
CA ASP A 72 -9.10 -4.86 -2.93
C ASP A 72 -9.36 -3.36 -2.72
N GLY A 73 -8.65 -2.52 -3.49
CA GLY A 73 -8.84 -1.07 -3.53
C GLY A 73 -9.58 -0.63 -4.80
N ASP A 74 -9.54 0.66 -5.10
CA ASP A 74 -10.15 1.19 -6.31
C ASP A 74 -9.38 0.76 -7.56
N GLY A 75 -10.11 0.39 -8.62
CA GLY A 75 -9.51 0.04 -9.90
C GLY A 75 -8.56 -1.16 -9.82
N ASP A 76 -7.29 -0.95 -10.12
CA ASP A 76 -6.22 -1.98 -10.09
C ASP A 76 -5.31 -1.87 -8.85
N LEU A 77 -5.71 -1.07 -7.87
CA LEU A 77 -4.97 -0.87 -6.64
C LEU A 77 -5.38 -1.86 -5.56
N TYR A 78 -4.41 -2.21 -4.70
CA TYR A 78 -4.62 -3.02 -3.51
C TYR A 78 -4.27 -2.19 -2.28
N GLU A 79 -5.16 -2.14 -1.31
CA GLU A 79 -4.96 -1.43 -0.04
C GLU A 79 -4.05 -2.24 0.88
N VAL A 80 -2.99 -1.61 1.40
CA VAL A 80 -2.24 -2.14 2.55
C VAL A 80 -2.98 -1.74 3.82
N LYS A 81 -3.74 -2.69 4.39
CA LYS A 81 -4.67 -2.39 5.48
C LYS A 81 -3.99 -1.78 6.70
N GLY A 82 -4.68 -0.84 7.34
CA GLY A 82 -4.16 -0.12 8.49
C GLY A 82 -3.12 0.94 8.13
N THR A 83 -2.95 1.24 6.85
CA THR A 83 -2.09 2.31 6.32
C THR A 83 -2.86 3.14 5.29
N ASN A 84 -2.21 4.17 4.76
CA ASN A 84 -2.71 4.90 3.59
C ASN A 84 -1.96 4.49 2.31
N ILE A 85 -1.27 3.35 2.32
CA ILE A 85 -0.47 2.87 1.19
C ILE A 85 -1.30 1.91 0.34
N TYR A 86 -1.17 2.08 -0.97
CA TYR A 86 -1.80 1.28 -2.00
C TYR A 86 -0.72 0.75 -2.95
N ILE A 87 -0.94 -0.45 -3.46
CA ILE A 87 0.00 -1.15 -4.32
C ILE A 87 -0.64 -1.35 -5.68
N LYS A 88 0.10 -1.00 -6.73
CA LYS A 88 -0.15 -1.44 -8.10
C LYS A 88 0.84 -2.54 -8.45
N PHE A 89 0.35 -3.69 -8.90
CA PHE A 89 1.20 -4.80 -9.32
C PHE A 89 1.49 -4.75 -10.82
N ARG A 90 2.67 -5.25 -11.22
CA ARG A 90 3.05 -5.38 -12.64
C ARG A 90 2.25 -6.47 -13.36
N GLY A 91 1.66 -7.40 -12.62
CA GLY A 91 0.81 -8.48 -13.11
C GLY A 91 -0.43 -8.64 -12.23
N TYR A 92 -1.31 -9.57 -12.61
CA TYR A 92 -2.54 -9.81 -11.87
C TYR A 92 -2.27 -10.55 -10.54
N PHE A 93 -2.52 -9.87 -9.41
CA PHE A 93 -2.39 -10.46 -8.07
C PHE A 93 -3.54 -11.43 -7.74
N GLY A 94 -4.71 -11.22 -8.34
CA GLY A 94 -5.92 -11.95 -7.97
C GLY A 94 -6.83 -11.15 -7.03
N TYR A 95 -7.92 -11.78 -6.62
CA TYR A 95 -8.84 -11.22 -5.63
C TYR A 95 -8.21 -11.30 -4.23
N ALA A 96 -7.97 -10.15 -3.60
CA ALA A 96 -7.47 -10.10 -2.22
C ALA A 96 -8.63 -10.18 -1.20
N GLY A 97 -9.85 -9.86 -1.62
CA GLY A 97 -11.02 -9.87 -0.78
C GLY A 97 -10.91 -8.89 0.38
N TYR A 98 -11.45 -9.28 1.54
CA TYR A 98 -11.47 -8.42 2.72
C TYR A 98 -10.13 -8.33 3.44
N SER A 99 -9.29 -9.37 3.34
CA SER A 99 -7.93 -9.41 3.87
C SER A 99 -7.22 -10.65 3.32
N THR A 100 -6.03 -10.46 2.79
CA THR A 100 -5.07 -11.50 2.42
C THR A 100 -3.77 -11.21 3.14
N GLU A 101 -3.31 -12.11 4.01
CA GLU A 101 -2.02 -11.97 4.69
C GLU A 101 -0.87 -12.19 3.69
N CYS A 102 0.11 -11.30 3.73
CA CYS A 102 1.27 -11.34 2.86
C CYS A 102 2.56 -10.96 3.60
N ILE A 103 3.68 -11.33 3.01
CA ILE A 103 4.99 -10.72 3.29
C ILE A 103 5.35 -9.83 2.11
N MET A 104 5.63 -8.55 2.35
CA MET A 104 6.15 -7.63 1.35
C MET A 104 7.62 -7.36 1.63
N LYS A 105 8.46 -7.60 0.63
CA LYS A 105 9.88 -7.26 0.65
C LYS A 105 10.12 -6.07 -0.25
N VAL A 106 10.70 -5.01 0.30
CA VAL A 106 11.07 -3.80 -0.43
C VAL A 106 12.59 -3.69 -0.42
N ASP A 107 13.19 -3.86 -1.58
CA ASP A 107 14.60 -3.63 -1.85
C ASP A 107 14.79 -2.26 -2.51
N TYR A 108 16.03 -1.80 -2.64
CA TYR A 108 16.35 -0.46 -3.15
C TYR A 108 15.79 -0.16 -4.56
N TYR A 109 15.57 -1.17 -5.40
CA TYR A 109 15.08 -1.01 -6.78
C TYR A 109 13.82 -1.82 -7.11
N SER A 110 13.28 -2.58 -6.15
CA SER A 110 12.21 -3.52 -6.42
C SER A 110 11.44 -3.85 -5.16
N ALA A 111 10.14 -4.13 -5.31
CA ALA A 111 9.36 -4.74 -4.24
C ALA A 111 8.62 -5.97 -4.74
N THR A 112 8.51 -6.97 -3.87
CA THR A 112 7.82 -8.24 -4.13
C THR A 112 6.92 -8.59 -2.96
N VAL A 113 5.68 -8.97 -3.25
CA VAL A 113 4.71 -9.45 -2.28
C VAL A 113 4.56 -10.95 -2.42
N TYR A 114 4.65 -11.67 -1.31
CA TYR A 114 4.46 -13.10 -1.18
C TYR A 114 3.15 -13.37 -0.44
N LYS A 115 2.23 -14.09 -1.06
CA LYS A 115 0.95 -14.45 -0.45
C LYS A 115 1.17 -15.56 0.56
N LEU A 116 0.67 -15.39 1.78
CA LEU A 116 0.68 -16.43 2.79
C LEU A 116 -0.57 -17.30 2.61
N GLU A 117 -0.39 -18.63 2.57
CA GLU A 117 -1.48 -19.61 2.56
C GLU A 117 -2.00 -19.95 3.96
#